data_AF-B1ZWY5-F1
#
_entry.id   AF-B1ZWY5-F1
#
_cell.length_a   1.000
_cell.length_b   1.000
_cell.length_c   1.000
_cell.angle_alpha   90.00
_cell.angle_beta   90.00
_cell.angle_gamma   90.00
#
_symmetry.space_group_name_H-M   'P 1'
#
loop_
_entity.id
_entity.type
_entity.pdbx_description
1 polymer ?
#
loop_
_entity_poly.entity_id
_entity_poly.type
_entity_poly.pdbx_seq_one_letter_code
_entity_poly.pdbx_strand_id
1 'polypeptide(L)'
;MDEYGYSQEHQPLTWWRGHAIYAAHVLVLIWAGAMLITAILMWSGAYGVLGLLPFSSERVLAGEAWRIFSYGFYNPPSLWFVIEMAMIIWFGREVERFFGRKVFLEFYVGLYLFLPLLFTAIGLWRPVSLSGESGAFGLFLAFATLHPSVPVFFNLQAKHIAFVLVGIYTLIGFSRNDVNSLLALWATVGFSYAFVRHEQGRFSLPKLRWPTRRPKLRVLPGGDRRGSNPRSSSDPAMAELDALLDKIARSGLDSLTAQERIKLDQGREALRRRSSGR
;
A
#
# COMPACT_ATOMS: atom_id res chain seq x y z
N MET A 1 -2.44 -10.90 10.67
CA MET A 1 -3.27 -11.99 10.11
C MET A 1 -4.44 -12.11 11.05
N ASP A 2 -5.65 -11.93 10.55
CA ASP A 2 -6.83 -12.22 11.36
C ASP A 2 -7.05 -13.73 11.43
N GLU A 3 -7.92 -14.13 12.36
CA GLU A 3 -8.26 -15.51 12.73
C GLU A 3 -8.65 -16.42 11.53
N TYR A 4 -8.88 -15.85 10.34
CA TYR A 4 -9.30 -16.52 9.11
C TYR A 4 -8.29 -16.44 7.94
N GLY A 5 -7.04 -16.01 8.16
CA GLY A 5 -5.98 -16.09 7.13
C GLY A 5 -6.10 -15.11 5.95
N TYR A 6 -7.12 -14.26 5.90
CA TYR A 6 -7.19 -13.15 4.94
C TYR A 6 -6.26 -12.00 5.37
N SER A 7 -5.50 -11.44 4.43
CA SER A 7 -4.74 -10.21 4.70
C SER A 7 -5.71 -9.03 4.75
N GLN A 8 -5.81 -8.37 5.91
CA GLN A 8 -6.59 -7.14 6.11
C GLN A 8 -6.28 -6.03 5.07
N GLU A 9 -5.14 -6.15 4.37
CA GLU A 9 -4.67 -5.16 3.41
C GLU A 9 -5.53 -5.06 2.14
N HIS A 10 -6.24 -6.12 1.74
CA HIS A 10 -7.07 -6.11 0.53
C HIS A 10 -8.55 -5.76 0.82
N GLN A 11 -8.90 -5.64 2.10
CA GLN A 11 -10.23 -5.23 2.54
C GLN A 11 -10.33 -3.69 2.64
N PRO A 12 -11.53 -3.12 2.47
CA PRO A 12 -11.72 -1.69 2.66
C PRO A 12 -11.33 -1.25 4.07
N LEU A 13 -10.84 -0.01 4.18
CA LEU A 13 -10.42 0.62 5.43
C LEU A 13 -11.53 0.63 6.47
N THR A 14 -12.74 1.01 6.07
CA THR A 14 -13.94 1.00 6.93
C THR A 14 -15.19 0.81 6.06
N TRP A 15 -16.32 0.53 6.70
CA TRP A 15 -17.63 0.51 6.07
C TRP A 15 -18.46 1.66 6.62
N TRP A 16 -18.98 2.53 5.75
CA TRP A 16 -19.91 3.59 6.16
C TRP A 16 -21.20 3.47 5.35
N ARG A 17 -22.33 3.28 6.05
CA ARG A 17 -23.67 3.15 5.44
C ARG A 17 -23.71 2.08 4.33
N GLY A 18 -22.97 0.99 4.50
CA GLY A 18 -22.90 -0.11 3.52
C GLY A 18 -21.91 0.11 2.36
N HIS A 19 -21.24 1.26 2.28
CA HIS A 19 -20.20 1.52 1.30
C HIS A 19 -18.80 1.26 1.87
N ALA A 20 -18.01 0.51 1.10
CA ALA A 20 -16.61 0.22 1.37
C ALA A 20 -15.74 1.47 1.15
N ILE A 21 -15.11 1.98 2.21
CA ILE A 21 -14.19 3.12 2.17
C ILE A 21 -12.78 2.59 1.98
N TYR A 22 -12.08 3.10 0.97
CA TYR A 22 -10.70 2.76 0.65
C TYR A 22 -9.76 3.93 1.01
N ALA A 23 -8.46 3.69 1.13
CA ALA A 23 -7.47 4.76 1.36
C ALA A 23 -7.54 5.83 0.26
N ALA A 24 -7.87 5.46 -0.97
CA ALA A 24 -8.16 6.42 -2.05
C ALA A 24 -9.25 7.46 -1.70
N HIS A 25 -10.28 7.08 -0.95
CA HIS A 25 -11.34 8.03 -0.54
C HIS A 25 -10.82 9.00 0.52
N VAL A 26 -9.98 8.51 1.44
CA VAL A 26 -9.34 9.36 2.46
C VAL A 26 -8.44 10.40 1.80
N LEU A 27 -7.66 10.00 0.78
CA LEU A 27 -6.85 10.94 0.00
C LEU A 27 -7.69 12.05 -0.65
N VAL A 28 -8.82 11.69 -1.27
CA VAL A 28 -9.73 12.69 -1.85
C VAL A 28 -10.29 13.64 -0.80
N LEU A 29 -10.65 13.15 0.39
CA LEU A 29 -11.12 14.02 1.48
C LEU A 29 -10.02 15.00 1.94
N ILE A 30 -8.78 14.54 2.00
CA ILE A 30 -7.62 15.39 2.34
C ILE A 30 -7.47 16.50 1.30
N TRP A 31 -7.48 16.16 0.00
CA TRP A 31 -7.32 17.15 -1.07
C TRP A 31 -8.50 18.10 -1.17
N ALA A 32 -9.73 17.61 -1.02
CA ALA A 32 -10.92 18.44 -0.98
C ALA A 32 -10.85 19.43 0.21
N GLY A 33 -10.41 18.98 1.38
CA GLY A 33 -10.13 19.86 2.52
C GLY A 33 -9.06 20.90 2.21
N ALA A 34 -7.97 20.51 1.54
CA ALA A 34 -6.92 21.42 1.11
C ALA A 34 -7.42 22.49 0.10
N MET A 35 -8.29 22.10 -0.83
CA MET A 35 -8.95 23.01 -1.77
C MET A 35 -9.85 24.02 -1.03
N LEU A 36 -10.65 23.56 -0.05
CA LEU A 36 -11.49 24.43 0.76
C LEU A 36 -10.66 25.45 1.55
N ILE A 37 -9.57 25.00 2.19
CA ILE A 37 -8.64 25.89 2.90
C ILE A 37 -8.02 26.90 1.92
N THR A 38 -7.59 26.45 0.73
CA THR A 38 -7.05 27.33 -0.31
C THR A 38 -8.07 28.39 -0.71
N ALA A 39 -9.32 28.01 -0.95
CA ALA A 39 -10.40 28.92 -1.30
C ALA A 39 -10.68 29.97 -0.21
N ILE A 40 -10.71 29.55 1.06
CA ILE A 40 -10.89 30.45 2.21
C ILE A 40 -9.73 31.45 2.31
N LEU A 41 -8.49 30.97 2.17
CA LEU A 41 -7.31 31.84 2.22
C LEU A 41 -7.31 32.85 1.07
N MET A 42 -7.67 32.44 -0.15
CA MET A 42 -7.84 33.34 -1.29
C MET A 42 -8.91 34.39 -1.02
N TRP A 43 -10.08 33.98 -0.51
CA TRP A 43 -11.18 34.88 -0.17
C TRP A 43 -10.77 35.91 0.90
N SER A 44 -10.00 35.48 1.91
CA SER A 44 -9.49 36.37 2.97
C SER A 44 -8.35 37.28 2.54
N GLY A 45 -7.82 37.14 1.31
CA GLY A 45 -6.66 37.91 0.82
C GLY A 45 -5.30 37.45 1.38
N ALA A 46 -5.23 36.29 2.04
CA ALA A 46 -4.03 35.76 2.68
C ALA A 46 -3.03 35.11 1.69
N TYR A 47 -2.75 35.78 0.56
CA TYR A 47 -1.88 35.26 -0.50
C TYR A 47 -0.44 35.03 -0.05
N GLY A 48 0.05 35.75 0.98
CA GLY A 48 1.37 35.52 1.57
C GLY A 48 1.50 34.10 2.16
N VAL A 49 0.45 33.61 2.83
CA VAL A 49 0.42 32.25 3.38
C VAL A 49 0.37 31.22 2.26
N LEU A 50 -0.45 31.46 1.23
CA LEU A 50 -0.52 30.58 0.06
C LEU A 50 0.81 30.50 -0.68
N GLY A 51 1.57 31.59 -0.75
CA GLY A 51 2.91 31.63 -1.35
C GLY A 51 3.96 30.77 -0.64
N LEU A 52 3.69 30.31 0.58
CA LEU A 52 4.55 29.38 1.32
C LEU A 52 4.37 27.91 0.91
N LEU A 53 3.25 27.57 0.27
CA LEU A 53 2.88 26.18 -0.02
C LEU A 53 3.59 25.61 -1.26
N PRO A 54 3.55 26.26 -2.45
CA PRO A 54 4.11 25.69 -3.67
C PRO A 54 5.59 25.31 -3.53
N PHE A 55 5.96 24.23 -4.22
CA PHE A 55 7.34 23.83 -4.35
C PHE A 55 8.07 24.80 -5.29
N SER A 56 9.23 25.26 -4.86
CA SER A 56 10.21 25.98 -5.65
C SER A 56 11.57 25.41 -5.29
N SER A 57 12.31 24.93 -6.29
CA SER A 57 13.62 24.31 -6.08
C SER A 57 14.61 25.29 -5.44
N GLU A 58 14.58 26.57 -5.86
CA GLU A 58 15.44 27.62 -5.31
C GLU A 58 15.19 27.85 -3.82
N ARG A 59 13.91 27.93 -3.41
CA ARG A 59 13.55 28.13 -2.00
C ARG A 59 13.86 26.91 -1.14
N VAL A 60 13.66 25.71 -1.67
CA VAL A 60 14.04 24.47 -0.98
C VAL A 60 15.54 24.43 -0.75
N LEU A 61 16.34 24.75 -1.77
CA LEU A 61 17.80 24.83 -1.66
C LEU A 61 18.26 25.96 -0.72
N ALA A 62 17.46 27.02 -0.57
CA ALA A 62 17.68 28.11 0.39
C ALA A 62 17.24 27.78 1.84
N GLY A 63 16.72 26.58 2.10
CA GLY A 63 16.36 26.11 3.45
C GLY A 63 14.86 25.92 3.70
N GLU A 64 13.98 26.23 2.74
CA GLU A 64 12.53 26.05 2.87
C GLU A 64 12.09 24.60 2.59
N ALA A 65 12.68 23.63 3.29
CA ALA A 65 12.50 22.19 3.02
C ALA A 65 11.05 21.69 3.18
N TRP A 66 10.20 22.39 3.94
CA TRP A 66 8.78 22.05 4.07
C TRP A 66 8.03 22.10 2.73
N ARG A 67 8.53 22.85 1.75
CA ARG A 67 7.94 22.94 0.40
C ARG A 67 7.94 21.62 -0.37
N ILE A 68 8.78 20.66 0.03
CA ILE A 68 8.75 19.29 -0.49
C ILE A 68 7.43 18.60 -0.13
N PHE A 69 6.84 18.96 1.02
CA PHE A 69 5.60 18.36 1.51
C PHE A 69 4.38 19.25 1.32
N SER A 70 4.54 20.58 1.34
CA SER A 70 3.40 21.50 1.35
C SER A 70 2.79 21.78 -0.03
N TYR A 71 3.52 21.50 -1.11
CA TYR A 71 3.14 21.93 -2.46
C TYR A 71 1.77 21.42 -2.92
N GLY A 72 1.41 20.20 -2.52
CA GLY A 72 0.16 19.57 -2.88
C GLY A 72 -1.05 20.16 -2.17
N PHE A 73 -0.88 20.93 -1.09
CA PHE A 73 -2.01 21.54 -0.37
C PHE A 73 -2.52 22.82 -1.02
N TYR A 74 -1.76 23.41 -1.94
CA TYR A 74 -2.23 24.55 -2.74
C TYR A 74 -3.09 24.04 -3.90
N ASN A 75 -4.42 24.07 -3.73
CA ASN A 75 -5.37 23.65 -4.78
C ASN A 75 -6.44 24.72 -4.98
N PRO A 76 -6.27 25.64 -5.95
CA PRO A 76 -7.32 26.57 -6.33
C PRO A 76 -8.56 25.82 -6.85
N PRO A 77 -9.79 26.26 -6.53
CA PRO A 77 -11.00 25.63 -7.04
C PRO A 77 -11.03 25.59 -8.57
N SER A 78 -11.27 24.40 -9.12
CA SER A 78 -11.18 24.12 -10.56
C SER A 78 -12.12 22.98 -10.94
N LEU A 79 -12.72 23.03 -12.13
CA LEU A 79 -13.47 21.88 -12.67
C LEU A 79 -12.55 20.68 -12.93
N TRP A 80 -11.28 20.95 -13.28
CA TRP A 80 -10.28 19.91 -13.49
C TRP A 80 -9.97 19.14 -12.20
N PHE A 81 -9.96 19.83 -11.05
CA PHE A 81 -9.76 19.21 -9.74
C PHE A 81 -10.80 18.12 -9.45
N VAL A 82 -12.06 18.32 -9.86
CA VAL A 82 -13.12 17.31 -9.70
C VAL A 82 -12.80 16.04 -10.50
N ILE A 83 -12.25 16.20 -11.71
CA ILE A 83 -11.83 15.08 -12.55
C ILE A 83 -10.67 14.34 -11.87
N GLU A 84 -9.69 15.05 -11.32
CA GLU A 84 -8.57 14.47 -10.59
C GLU A 84 -9.04 13.66 -9.38
N MET A 85 -9.98 14.19 -8.59
CA MET A 85 -10.56 13.45 -7.46
C MET A 85 -11.33 12.20 -7.90
N ALA A 86 -12.09 12.29 -8.98
CA ALA A 86 -12.79 11.14 -9.55
C ALA A 86 -11.79 10.07 -10.04
N MET A 87 -10.70 10.47 -10.68
CA MET A 87 -9.62 9.57 -11.10
C MET A 87 -8.96 8.87 -9.90
N ILE A 88 -8.69 9.61 -8.81
CA ILE A 88 -8.12 9.02 -7.59
C ILE A 88 -9.06 7.95 -7.01
N ILE A 89 -10.37 8.21 -6.95
CA ILE A 89 -11.33 7.22 -6.45
C ILE A 89 -11.41 6.01 -7.37
N TRP A 90 -11.61 6.23 -8.67
CA TRP A 90 -11.85 5.14 -9.63
C TRP A 90 -10.62 4.25 -9.80
N PHE A 91 -9.48 4.85 -10.12
CA PHE A 91 -8.26 4.10 -10.37
C PHE A 91 -7.56 3.72 -9.07
N GLY A 92 -7.58 4.59 -8.06
CA GLY A 92 -6.94 4.32 -6.78
C GLY A 92 -7.56 3.16 -6.05
N ARG A 93 -8.89 3.05 -6.04
CA ARG A 93 -9.56 1.86 -5.48
C ARG A 93 -9.14 0.57 -6.17
N GLU A 94 -8.93 0.59 -7.48
CA GLU A 94 -8.55 -0.60 -8.24
C GLU A 94 -7.09 -1.00 -7.98
N VAL A 95 -6.18 -0.02 -7.97
CA VAL A 95 -4.78 -0.25 -7.58
C VAL A 95 -4.67 -0.72 -6.13
N GLU A 96 -5.44 -0.14 -5.21
CA GLU A 96 -5.50 -0.54 -3.80
C GLU A 96 -6.05 -1.95 -3.61
N ARG A 97 -7.06 -2.34 -4.38
CA ARG A 97 -7.58 -3.73 -4.36
C ARG A 97 -6.58 -4.74 -4.90
N PHE A 98 -5.80 -4.36 -5.90
CA PHE A 98 -4.83 -5.26 -6.53
C PHE A 98 -3.60 -5.49 -5.65
N PHE A 99 -3.00 -4.42 -5.12
CA PHE A 99 -1.76 -4.51 -4.33
C PHE A 99 -1.96 -4.55 -2.82
N GLY A 100 -3.16 -4.19 -2.35
CA GLY A 100 -3.42 -3.94 -0.95
C GLY A 100 -3.08 -2.51 -0.52
N ARG A 101 -3.68 -2.10 0.60
CA ARG A 101 -3.61 -0.74 1.16
C ARG A 101 -2.20 -0.22 1.38
N LYS A 102 -1.31 -1.07 1.92
CA LYS A 102 0.05 -0.65 2.28
C LYS A 102 0.85 -0.24 1.05
N VAL A 103 0.89 -1.11 0.05
CA VAL A 103 1.62 -0.88 -1.20
C VAL A 103 1.01 0.27 -1.99
N PHE A 104 -0.32 0.42 -1.98
CA PHE A 104 -0.98 1.58 -2.56
C PHE A 104 -0.56 2.91 -1.91
N LEU A 105 -0.49 2.96 -0.58
CA LEU A 105 -0.03 4.15 0.14
C LEU A 105 1.45 4.43 -0.11
N GLU A 106 2.29 3.39 -0.16
CA GLU A 106 3.71 3.51 -0.54
C GLU A 106 3.87 4.05 -1.96
N PHE A 107 3.06 3.56 -2.91
CA PHE A 107 2.99 4.09 -4.26
C PHE A 107 2.63 5.57 -4.28
N TYR A 108 1.53 5.94 -3.60
CA TYR A 108 1.00 7.29 -3.67
C TYR A 108 1.91 8.30 -2.97
N VAL A 109 2.42 7.97 -1.77
CA VAL A 109 3.42 8.80 -1.06
C VAL A 109 4.73 8.85 -1.83
N GLY A 110 5.17 7.73 -2.40
CA GLY A 110 6.35 7.68 -3.25
C GLY A 110 6.21 8.61 -4.45
N LEU A 111 5.07 8.56 -5.15
CA LEU A 111 4.77 9.44 -6.28
C LEU A 111 4.74 10.92 -5.86
N TYR A 112 4.10 11.23 -4.73
CA TYR A 112 4.00 12.58 -4.17
C TYR A 112 5.39 13.16 -3.82
N LEU A 113 6.28 12.36 -3.23
CA LEU A 113 7.61 12.83 -2.83
C LEU A 113 8.64 12.75 -3.96
N PHE A 114 8.45 11.87 -4.94
CA PHE A 114 9.42 11.64 -6.00
C PHE A 114 9.67 12.89 -6.84
N LEU A 115 8.61 13.59 -7.27
CA LEU A 115 8.75 14.80 -8.09
C LEU A 115 9.50 15.94 -7.38
N PRO A 116 9.12 16.40 -6.18
CA PRO A 116 9.83 17.48 -5.51
C PRO A 116 11.28 17.09 -5.16
N LEU A 117 11.57 15.82 -4.84
CA LEU A 117 12.94 15.36 -4.63
C LEU A 117 13.77 15.40 -5.92
N LEU A 118 13.22 14.89 -7.02
CA LEU A 118 13.85 14.97 -8.35
C LEU A 118 14.08 16.42 -8.77
N PHE A 119 13.09 17.29 -8.57
CA PHE A 119 13.15 18.70 -8.93
C PHE A 119 14.06 19.51 -8.02
N THR A 120 14.30 19.07 -6.78
CA THR A 120 15.33 19.66 -5.93
C THR A 120 16.72 19.39 -6.51
N ALA A 121 16.98 18.16 -6.99
CA ALA A 121 18.24 17.82 -7.64
C ALA A 121 18.42 18.57 -8.96
N ILE A 122 17.41 18.57 -9.84
CA ILE A 122 17.41 19.34 -11.10
C ILE A 122 17.54 20.85 -10.83
N GLY A 123 17.00 21.30 -9.71
CA GLY A 123 17.05 22.65 -9.15
C GLY A 123 18.42 23.30 -9.12
N LEU A 124 19.49 22.49 -9.04
CA LEU A 124 20.88 22.94 -9.03
C LEU A 124 21.31 23.57 -10.35
N TRP A 125 20.68 23.19 -11.46
CA TRP A 125 21.01 23.71 -12.81
C TRP A 125 19.91 24.60 -13.39
N ARG A 126 18.67 24.44 -12.92
CA ARG A 126 17.53 25.21 -13.41
C ARG A 126 16.46 25.39 -12.32
N PRO A 127 15.83 26.56 -12.22
CA PRO A 127 14.66 26.73 -11.36
C PRO A 127 13.49 25.87 -11.85
N VAL A 128 12.90 25.11 -10.92
CA VAL A 128 11.70 24.30 -11.17
C VAL A 128 10.69 24.59 -10.07
N SER A 129 9.41 24.66 -10.45
CA SER A 129 8.31 24.84 -9.51
C SER A 129 7.21 23.82 -9.75
N LEU A 130 6.51 23.45 -8.69
CA LEU A 130 5.40 22.49 -8.70
C LEU A 130 4.33 22.95 -7.70
N SER A 131 3.06 22.75 -8.02
CA SER A 131 1.95 23.12 -7.16
C SER A 131 0.74 22.25 -7.42
N GLY A 132 -0.02 21.96 -6.38
CA GLY A 132 -1.25 21.18 -6.48
C GLY A 132 -1.03 19.67 -6.41
N GLU A 133 -2.14 18.95 -6.34
CA GLU A 133 -2.17 17.49 -6.37
C GLU A 133 -1.56 16.96 -7.68
N SER A 134 -0.67 15.98 -7.59
CA SER A 134 0.06 15.44 -8.75
C SER A 134 -0.08 13.91 -8.89
N GLY A 135 -0.91 13.29 -8.07
CA GLY A 135 -1.04 11.85 -7.94
C GLY A 135 -2.09 11.23 -8.87
N ALA A 136 -3.14 11.95 -9.24
CA ALA A 136 -4.25 11.41 -10.05
C ALA A 136 -3.77 10.80 -11.39
N PHE A 137 -2.91 11.52 -12.11
CA PHE A 137 -2.40 11.04 -13.40
C PHE A 137 -1.45 9.85 -13.25
N GLY A 138 -0.50 9.90 -12.30
CA GLY A 138 0.40 8.77 -12.04
C GLY A 138 -0.36 7.51 -11.60
N LEU A 139 -1.44 7.68 -10.83
CA LEU A 139 -2.30 6.58 -10.43
C LEU A 139 -3.06 5.96 -11.61
N PHE A 140 -3.55 6.79 -12.54
CA PHE A 140 -4.11 6.28 -13.79
C PHE A 140 -3.08 5.51 -14.63
N LEU A 141 -1.83 6.00 -14.71
CA LEU A 141 -0.76 5.28 -15.40
C LEU A 141 -0.41 3.95 -14.73
N ALA A 142 -0.40 3.90 -13.40
CA ALA A 142 -0.23 2.66 -12.65
C ALA A 142 -1.36 1.67 -12.97
N PHE A 143 -2.61 2.12 -12.95
CA PHE A 143 -3.77 1.31 -13.37
C PHE A 143 -3.65 0.82 -14.81
N ALA A 144 -3.31 1.70 -15.76
CA ALA A 144 -3.15 1.33 -17.17
C ALA A 144 -1.99 0.33 -17.39
N THR A 145 -0.97 0.35 -16.52
CA THR A 145 0.13 -0.62 -16.52
C THR A 145 -0.32 -1.98 -15.95
N LEU A 146 -1.19 -1.99 -14.94
CA LEU A 146 -1.76 -3.21 -14.36
C LEU A 146 -2.76 -3.88 -15.29
N HIS A 147 -3.67 -3.08 -15.87
CA HIS A 147 -4.83 -3.55 -16.62
C HIS A 147 -4.89 -2.93 -18.03
N PRO A 148 -3.89 -3.19 -18.89
CA PRO A 148 -3.73 -2.48 -20.16
C PRO A 148 -4.87 -2.71 -21.15
N SER A 149 -5.53 -3.87 -21.08
CA SER A 149 -6.61 -4.27 -22.00
C SER A 149 -8.01 -3.98 -21.46
N VAL A 150 -8.14 -3.45 -20.23
CA VAL A 150 -9.46 -3.13 -19.65
C VAL A 150 -10.02 -1.89 -20.35
N PRO A 151 -11.25 -1.94 -20.88
CA PRO A 151 -11.92 -0.76 -21.42
C PRO A 151 -12.29 0.20 -20.29
N VAL A 152 -12.03 1.50 -20.48
CA VAL A 152 -12.27 2.53 -19.46
C VAL A 152 -13.31 3.54 -19.95
N PHE A 153 -12.91 4.46 -20.84
CA PHE A 153 -13.78 5.50 -21.38
C PHE A 153 -14.08 5.20 -22.85
N PHE A 154 -15.34 5.35 -23.26
CA PHE A 154 -15.75 5.14 -24.66
C PHE A 154 -15.33 3.78 -25.23
N ASN A 155 -15.27 2.75 -24.39
CA ASN A 155 -14.77 1.41 -24.73
C ASN A 155 -13.30 1.37 -25.23
N LEU A 156 -12.52 2.43 -24.98
CA LEU A 156 -11.10 2.47 -25.26
C LEU A 156 -10.32 1.79 -24.13
N GLN A 157 -9.36 0.94 -24.51
CA GLN A 157 -8.49 0.25 -23.55
C GLN A 157 -7.60 1.25 -22.80
N ALA A 158 -7.38 0.99 -21.51
CA ALA A 158 -6.59 1.85 -20.62
C ALA A 158 -5.22 2.24 -21.21
N LYS A 159 -4.52 1.29 -21.85
CA LYS A 159 -3.22 1.55 -22.48
C LYS A 159 -3.29 2.60 -23.59
N HIS A 160 -4.33 2.57 -24.43
CA HIS A 160 -4.46 3.53 -25.53
C HIS A 160 -4.72 4.93 -25.00
N ILE A 161 -5.58 5.04 -23.98
CA ILE A 161 -5.85 6.31 -23.31
C ILE A 161 -4.57 6.85 -22.66
N ALA A 162 -3.79 6.00 -21.99
CA ALA A 162 -2.50 6.40 -21.42
C ALA A 162 -1.53 6.92 -22.50
N PHE A 163 -1.38 6.21 -23.63
CA PHE A 163 -0.54 6.68 -24.74
C PHE A 163 -1.03 8.01 -25.32
N VAL A 164 -2.34 8.16 -25.53
CA VAL A 164 -2.93 9.41 -26.06
C VAL A 164 -2.70 10.56 -25.08
N LEU A 165 -2.96 10.38 -23.78
CA LEU A 165 -2.76 11.43 -22.78
C LEU A 165 -1.29 11.81 -22.65
N VAL A 166 -0.38 10.85 -22.53
CA VAL A 166 1.07 11.12 -22.47
C VAL A 166 1.53 11.85 -23.75
N GLY A 167 1.04 11.41 -24.92
CA GLY A 167 1.34 12.05 -26.19
C GLY A 167 0.86 13.50 -26.24
N ILE A 168 -0.41 13.75 -25.91
CA ILE A 168 -1.01 15.09 -25.91
C ILE A 168 -0.30 16.00 -24.90
N TYR A 169 -0.06 15.56 -23.66
CA TYR A 169 0.66 16.38 -22.69
C TYR A 169 2.11 16.65 -23.11
N THR A 170 2.76 15.72 -23.80
CA THR A 170 4.07 15.93 -24.40
C THR A 170 4.01 17.01 -25.50
N LEU A 171 3.05 16.92 -26.41
CA LEU A 171 2.82 17.92 -27.46
C LEU A 171 2.53 19.31 -26.89
N ILE A 172 1.69 19.40 -25.85
CA ILE A 172 1.40 20.65 -25.13
C ILE A 172 2.68 21.22 -24.52
N GLY A 173 3.48 20.38 -23.85
CA GLY A 173 4.76 20.79 -23.26
C GLY A 173 5.71 21.37 -24.30
N PHE A 174 5.87 20.70 -25.45
CA PHE A 174 6.67 21.23 -26.56
C PHE A 174 6.10 22.53 -27.13
N SER A 175 4.79 22.61 -27.36
CA SER A 175 4.13 23.81 -27.90
C SER A 175 4.30 25.03 -27.00
N ARG A 176 4.40 24.83 -25.69
CA ARG A 176 4.59 25.90 -24.69
C ARG A 176 6.05 26.18 -24.33
N ASN A 177 7.00 25.42 -24.91
CA ASN A 177 8.39 25.38 -24.47
C ASN A 177 8.52 25.09 -22.96
N ASP A 178 7.56 24.35 -22.38
CA ASP A 178 7.48 24.10 -20.96
C ASP A 178 8.22 22.81 -20.60
N VAL A 179 9.54 22.95 -20.47
CA VAL A 179 10.40 21.81 -20.14
C VAL A 179 10.14 21.31 -18.71
N ASN A 180 9.62 22.14 -17.79
CA ASN A 180 9.29 21.70 -16.41
C ASN A 180 8.14 20.69 -16.45
N SER A 181 7.07 21.01 -17.17
CA SER A 181 5.93 20.11 -17.37
C SER A 181 6.32 18.83 -18.08
N LEU A 182 7.21 18.90 -19.09
CA LEU A 182 7.74 17.70 -19.76
C LEU A 182 8.50 16.79 -18.80
N LEU A 183 9.40 17.36 -17.98
CA LEU A 183 10.15 16.59 -16.99
C LEU A 183 9.20 15.96 -15.97
N ALA A 184 8.22 16.70 -15.45
CA ALA A 184 7.23 16.18 -14.50
C ALA A 184 6.43 15.01 -15.09
N LEU A 185 5.97 15.16 -16.34
CA LEU A 185 5.20 14.15 -17.06
C LEU A 185 6.00 12.86 -17.20
N TRP A 186 7.19 12.93 -17.79
CA TRP A 186 8.00 11.74 -18.07
C TRP A 186 8.56 11.11 -16.79
N ALA A 187 8.87 11.91 -15.77
CA ALA A 187 9.21 11.41 -14.44
C ALA A 187 8.03 10.65 -13.81
N THR A 188 6.81 11.19 -13.91
CA THR A 188 5.59 10.53 -13.42
C THR A 188 5.31 9.21 -14.15
N VAL A 189 5.47 9.20 -15.49
CA VAL A 189 5.36 7.98 -16.30
C VAL A 189 6.38 6.95 -15.88
N GLY A 190 7.65 7.34 -15.80
CA GLY A 190 8.75 6.47 -15.41
C GLY A 190 8.55 5.88 -14.01
N PHE A 191 8.22 6.71 -13.02
CA PHE A 191 7.96 6.28 -11.65
C PHE A 191 6.79 5.30 -11.58
N SER A 192 5.64 5.65 -12.19
CA SER A 192 4.43 4.84 -12.10
C SER A 192 4.62 3.47 -12.75
N TYR A 193 5.25 3.43 -13.92
CA TYR A 193 5.57 2.19 -14.60
C TYR A 193 6.60 1.36 -13.82
N ALA A 194 7.68 1.99 -13.34
CA ALA A 194 8.74 1.30 -12.60
C ALA A 194 8.22 0.69 -11.29
N PHE A 195 7.42 1.43 -10.52
CA PHE A 195 6.83 0.96 -9.27
C PHE A 195 5.95 -0.27 -9.50
N VAL A 196 5.02 -0.20 -10.46
CA VAL A 196 4.14 -1.35 -10.77
C VAL A 196 4.94 -2.58 -11.20
N ARG A 197 5.98 -2.39 -12.02
CA ARG A 197 6.83 -3.49 -12.48
C ARG A 197 7.72 -4.07 -11.37
N HIS A 198 8.15 -3.23 -10.42
CA HIS A 198 8.87 -3.67 -9.22
C HIS A 198 7.98 -4.59 -8.36
N GLU A 199 6.76 -4.15 -8.05
CA GLU A 199 5.83 -4.93 -7.22
C GLU A 199 5.34 -6.23 -7.90
N GLN A 200 5.33 -6.27 -9.24
CA GLN A 200 5.07 -7.50 -10.00
C GLN A 200 6.28 -8.45 -10.06
N GLY A 201 7.40 -8.14 -9.40
CA GLY A 201 8.61 -8.96 -9.38
C GLY A 201 9.42 -8.95 -10.67
N ARG A 202 9.12 -8.03 -11.60
CA ARG A 202 9.79 -7.91 -12.91
C ARG A 202 11.07 -7.07 -12.85
N PHE A 203 11.20 -6.26 -11.80
CA PHE A 203 12.45 -5.60 -11.40
C PHE A 203 12.73 -5.94 -9.94
N SER A 204 13.93 -6.44 -9.65
CA SER A 204 14.41 -6.51 -8.26
C SER A 204 15.33 -5.32 -8.03
N LEU A 205 14.90 -4.37 -7.19
CA LEU A 205 15.84 -3.38 -6.68
C LEU A 205 16.85 -4.07 -5.76
N PRO A 206 18.14 -3.64 -5.76
CA PRO A 206 19.10 -4.15 -4.79
C PRO A 206 18.55 -3.86 -3.40
N LYS A 207 18.35 -4.92 -2.60
CA LYS A 207 17.84 -4.80 -1.23
C LYS A 207 18.82 -3.95 -0.43
N LEU A 208 18.50 -2.68 -0.19
CA LEU A 208 19.25 -1.82 0.69
C LEU A 208 19.10 -2.41 2.11
N ARG A 209 20.13 -3.11 2.58
CA ARG A 209 20.13 -3.73 3.91
C ARG A 209 20.39 -2.63 4.93
N TRP A 210 19.32 -2.08 5.49
CA TRP A 210 19.43 -1.22 6.66
C TRP A 210 19.97 -2.07 7.82
N PRO A 211 21.03 -1.64 8.53
CA PRO A 211 21.53 -2.37 9.69
C PRO A 211 20.49 -2.23 10.81
N THR A 212 19.58 -3.19 10.89
CA THR A 212 18.71 -3.33 12.05
C THR A 212 19.60 -3.72 13.23
N ARG A 213 19.66 -2.84 14.25
CA ARG A 213 20.29 -3.17 15.54
C ARG A 213 19.53 -4.37 16.11
N ARG A 214 20.15 -5.55 16.03
CA ARG A 214 19.69 -6.72 16.78
C ARG A 214 19.69 -6.34 18.26
N PRO A 215 18.58 -6.47 19.00
CA PRO A 215 18.61 -6.29 20.44
C PRO A 215 19.60 -7.30 21.02
N LYS A 216 20.62 -6.82 21.73
CA LYS A 216 21.52 -7.68 22.51
C LYS A 216 20.67 -8.33 23.59
N LEU A 217 20.30 -9.59 23.38
CA LEU A 217 19.73 -10.43 24.43
C LEU A 217 20.77 -10.53 25.56
N ARG A 218 20.50 -9.82 26.65
CA ARG A 218 21.29 -9.88 27.88
C ARG A 218 20.92 -11.19 28.56
N VAL A 219 21.76 -12.20 28.42
CA VAL A 219 21.63 -13.45 29.18
C VAL A 219 21.94 -13.13 30.64
N LEU A 220 20.93 -13.26 31.50
CA LEU A 220 21.06 -13.15 32.95
C LEU A 220 21.77 -14.43 33.46
N PRO A 221 22.93 -14.34 34.14
CA PRO A 221 23.54 -15.51 34.74
C PRO A 221 22.75 -15.98 35.96
N GLY A 222 22.40 -17.27 35.96
CA GLY A 222 22.25 -18.13 37.14
C GLY A 222 21.43 -17.60 38.31
N GLY A 223 20.13 -17.89 38.31
CA GLY A 223 19.34 -17.98 39.53
C GLY A 223 18.90 -19.43 39.73
N ASP A 224 19.51 -20.12 40.69
CA ASP A 224 19.12 -21.46 41.12
C ASP A 224 17.63 -21.54 41.46
N ARG A 225 16.85 -22.19 40.59
CA ARG A 225 15.54 -22.74 40.93
C ARG A 225 15.44 -24.17 40.42
N ARG A 226 15.91 -25.05 41.30
CA ARG A 226 15.44 -26.41 41.57
C ARG A 226 13.98 -26.61 41.12
N GLY A 227 13.77 -27.53 40.18
CA GLY A 227 12.45 -27.86 39.66
C GLY A 227 12.49 -28.69 38.38
N SER A 228 13.31 -29.74 38.33
CA SER A 228 13.23 -30.76 37.28
C SER A 228 11.89 -31.47 37.38
N ASN A 229 10.99 -31.22 36.44
CA ASN A 229 9.83 -32.07 36.22
C ASN A 229 9.67 -32.32 34.72
N PRO A 230 10.37 -33.30 34.15
CA PRO A 230 9.95 -33.88 32.89
C PRO A 230 8.74 -34.77 33.19
N ARG A 231 7.53 -34.21 33.11
CA ARG A 231 6.33 -35.04 32.95
C ARG A 231 6.26 -35.53 31.50
N SER A 232 7.16 -36.44 31.17
CA SER A 232 6.83 -37.55 30.28
C SER A 232 5.92 -38.48 31.07
N SER A 233 4.63 -38.16 31.13
CA SER A 233 3.63 -39.21 31.23
C SER A 233 3.32 -39.61 29.79
N SER A 234 4.25 -40.38 29.20
CA SER A 234 3.92 -41.30 28.12
C SER A 234 2.98 -42.34 28.72
N ASP A 235 1.71 -41.99 28.80
CA ASP A 235 0.66 -42.96 29.07
C ASP A 235 0.72 -43.95 27.91
N PRO A 236 1.05 -45.24 28.12
CA PRO A 236 1.16 -46.21 27.04
C PRO A 236 -0.11 -46.26 26.19
N ALA A 237 -1.27 -45.92 26.77
CA ALA A 237 -2.53 -45.79 26.07
C ALA A 237 -2.56 -44.65 25.02
N MET A 238 -1.84 -43.54 25.24
CA MET A 238 -1.77 -42.41 24.29
C MET A 238 -0.77 -42.66 23.16
N ALA A 239 0.31 -43.40 23.43
CA ALA A 239 1.27 -43.78 22.39
C ALA A 239 0.67 -44.81 21.41
N GLU A 240 -0.15 -45.75 21.91
CA GLU A 240 -0.93 -46.66 21.05
C GLU A 240 -2.00 -45.92 20.24
N LEU A 241 -2.59 -44.87 20.81
CA LEU A 241 -3.59 -44.04 20.13
C LEU A 241 -2.98 -43.25 18.95
N ASP A 242 -1.80 -42.66 19.14
CA ASP A 242 -1.09 -41.94 18.07
C ASP A 242 -0.71 -42.88 16.92
N ALA A 243 -0.26 -44.11 17.22
CA ALA A 243 0.04 -45.11 16.20
C ALA A 243 -1.22 -45.54 15.40
N LEU A 244 -2.38 -45.59 16.07
CA LEU A 244 -3.66 -45.90 15.42
C LEU A 244 -4.13 -44.75 14.51
N LEU A 245 -3.94 -43.49 14.94
CA LEU A 245 -4.26 -42.30 14.15
C LEU A 245 -3.39 -42.21 12.89
N ASP A 246 -2.11 -42.55 12.99
CA ASP A 246 -1.18 -42.60 11.85
C ASP A 246 -1.57 -43.69 10.83
N LYS A 247 -2.09 -44.83 11.31
CA LYS A 247 -2.60 -45.90 10.44
C LYS A 247 -3.88 -45.46 9.71
N ILE A 248 -4.83 -44.84 10.41
CA ILE A 248 -6.07 -44.29 9.81
C ILE A 248 -5.75 -43.24 8.76
N ALA A 249 -4.77 -42.37 9.02
CA ALA A 249 -4.35 -41.33 8.08
C ALA A 249 -3.79 -41.90 6.75
N ARG A 250 -3.23 -43.12 6.79
CA ARG A 250 -2.66 -43.79 5.60
C ARG A 250 -3.64 -44.70 4.86
N SER A 251 -4.53 -45.39 5.57
CA SER A 251 -5.39 -46.45 4.98
C SER A 251 -6.90 -46.24 5.13
N GLY A 252 -7.36 -45.14 5.73
CA GLY A 252 -8.77 -44.81 5.89
C GLY A 252 -9.47 -45.58 7.00
N LEU A 253 -10.64 -45.08 7.44
CA LEU A 253 -11.39 -45.55 8.62
C LEU A 253 -11.92 -47.00 8.51
N ASP A 254 -11.97 -47.55 7.31
CA ASP A 254 -12.44 -48.92 7.05
C ASP A 254 -11.35 -49.97 7.28
N SER A 255 -10.10 -49.55 7.52
CA SER A 255 -8.96 -50.44 7.81
C SER A 255 -8.84 -50.85 9.28
N LEU A 256 -9.79 -50.45 10.14
CA LEU A 256 -9.78 -50.72 11.57
C LEU A 256 -10.56 -51.98 11.94
N THR A 257 -9.97 -52.82 12.80
CA THR A 257 -10.67 -53.96 13.40
C THR A 257 -11.68 -53.50 14.46
N ALA A 258 -12.67 -54.34 14.77
CA ALA A 258 -13.73 -53.99 15.73
C ALA A 258 -13.19 -53.66 17.13
N GLN A 259 -12.06 -54.26 17.54
CA GLN A 259 -11.40 -53.98 18.82
C GLN A 259 -10.64 -52.65 18.83
N GLU A 260 -10.07 -52.23 17.70
CA GLU A 260 -9.36 -50.95 17.55
C GLU A 260 -10.33 -49.75 17.55
N ARG A 261 -11.55 -49.92 16.99
CA ARG A 261 -12.59 -48.87 17.03
C ARG A 261 -13.08 -48.56 18.45
N ILE A 262 -13.26 -49.58 19.29
CA ILE A 262 -13.68 -49.40 20.69
C ILE A 262 -12.62 -48.61 21.48
N LYS A 263 -11.33 -48.85 21.23
CA LYS A 263 -10.23 -48.11 21.86
C LYS A 263 -10.16 -46.65 21.40
N LEU A 264 -10.44 -46.37 20.14
CA LEU A 264 -10.49 -45.01 19.60
C LEU A 264 -11.63 -44.18 20.24
N ASP A 265 -12.80 -44.79 20.42
CA ASP A 265 -13.95 -44.12 21.05
C ASP A 265 -13.70 -43.84 22.54
N GLN A 266 -13.06 -44.76 23.26
CA GLN A 266 -12.64 -44.55 24.65
C GLN A 266 -11.61 -43.41 24.79
N GLY A 267 -10.63 -43.33 23.88
CA GLY A 267 -9.66 -42.22 23.85
C GLY A 267 -10.32 -40.86 23.53
N ARG A 268 -11.33 -40.86 22.65
CA ARG A 268 -12.09 -39.67 22.28
C ARG A 268 -12.93 -39.13 23.44
N GLU A 269 -13.55 -40.00 24.25
CA GLU A 269 -14.26 -39.58 25.46
C GLU A 269 -13.30 -39.02 26.54
N ALA A 270 -12.12 -39.63 26.70
CA ALA A 270 -11.12 -39.16 27.66
C ALA A 270 -10.60 -37.75 27.32
N LEU A 271 -10.35 -37.49 26.03
CA LEU A 271 -9.94 -36.16 25.55
C LEU A 271 -11.05 -35.11 25.69
N ARG A 272 -12.31 -35.49 25.45
CA ARG A 272 -13.47 -34.60 25.58
C ARG A 272 -13.75 -34.20 27.03
N ARG A 273 -13.54 -35.11 28.00
CA ARG A 273 -13.61 -34.78 29.44
C ARG A 273 -12.47 -33.85 29.89
N ARG A 274 -11.31 -33.93 29.25
CA ARG A 274 -10.16 -33.07 29.54
C ARG A 274 -10.29 -31.67 28.95
N SER A 275 -11.00 -31.51 27.83
CA SER A 275 -11.25 -30.19 27.22
C SER A 275 -12.40 -29.42 27.85
N SER A 276 -13.37 -30.08 28.49
CA SER A 276 -14.49 -29.42 29.19
C SER A 276 -14.15 -28.93 30.61
N GLY A 277 -12.93 -29.21 31.10
CA GLY A 277 -12.46 -28.81 32.43
C GLY A 277 -11.50 -27.62 32.42
N ARG A 278 -11.51 -26.82 31.35
CA ARG A 278 -10.69 -25.60 31.19
C ARG A 278 -11.55 -24.40 30.82
#